data_AF-A0A4S3LV26-F1
#
_entry.id   AF-A0A4S3LV26-F1
#
_cell.length_a   1.000
_cell.length_b   1.000
_cell.length_c   1.000
_cell.angle_alpha   90.00
_cell.angle_beta   90.00
_cell.angle_gamma   90.00
#
_symmetry.space_group_name_H-M   'P 1'
#
loop_
_entity.id
_entity.type
_entity.pdbx_description
1 polymer ?
#
loop_
_entity_poly.entity_id
_entity_poly.type
_entity_poly.pdbx_seq_one_letter_code
_entity_poly.pdbx_strand_id
1 'polypeptide(L)' 'MTKRLSPYRLGATLYMPATRNDIAGSILHNEIDGLRSIVICLEDAVSDADVPAALQNLKQVLNALKA' A
#
# COMPACT_ATOMS: atom_id res chain seq x y z
N MET A 1 21.13 -18.55 -3.40
CA MET A 1 21.59 -17.22 -2.95
C MET A 1 20.38 -16.40 -2.52
N THR A 2 20.18 -16.19 -1.23
CA THR A 2 19.16 -15.25 -0.74
C THR A 2 19.56 -13.84 -1.16
N LYS A 3 18.81 -13.27 -2.11
CA LYS A 3 19.04 -11.91 -2.62
C LYS A 3 18.81 -10.95 -1.46
N ARG A 4 19.89 -10.50 -0.81
CA ARG A 4 19.79 -9.56 0.32
C ARG A 4 19.08 -8.30 -0.17
N LEU A 5 17.89 -8.04 0.35
CA LEU A 5 17.15 -6.80 0.08
C LEU A 5 17.99 -5.65 0.63
N SER A 6 18.30 -4.67 -0.22
CA SER A 6 18.94 -3.44 0.24
C SER A 6 17.85 -2.49 0.71
N PRO A 7 17.95 -1.93 1.93
CA PRO A 7 16.96 -0.97 2.44
C PRO A 7 16.90 0.30 1.59
N TYR A 8 17.90 0.56 0.76
CA TYR A 8 17.98 1.71 -0.14
C TYR A 8 17.36 1.47 -1.53
N ARG A 9 16.89 0.26 -1.82
CA ARG A 9 16.33 -0.10 -3.14
C ARG A 9 14.82 0.14 -3.25
N LEU A 10 14.33 1.20 -2.59
CA LEU A 10 12.91 1.58 -2.59
C LEU A 10 12.43 2.06 -3.96
N GLY A 11 13.29 2.71 -4.75
CA GLY A 11 12.84 3.32 -6.02
C GLY A 11 11.95 4.54 -5.76
N ALA A 12 11.01 4.81 -6.67
CA ALA A 12 9.98 5.82 -6.45
C ALA A 12 8.89 5.25 -5.55
N THR A 13 8.76 5.79 -4.34
CA THR A 13 7.72 5.37 -3.38
C THR A 13 6.38 5.95 -3.77
N LEU A 14 5.40 5.08 -4.00
CA LEU A 14 4.03 5.49 -4.29
C LEU A 14 3.29 5.78 -2.99
N TYR A 15 2.74 6.98 -2.84
CA TYR A 15 1.84 7.34 -1.73
C TYR A 15 0.39 7.16 -2.15
N MET A 16 -0.41 6.47 -1.35
CA MET A 16 -1.85 6.32 -1.61
C MET A 16 -2.67 6.44 -0.32
N PRO A 17 -3.85 7.08 -0.37
CA PRO A 17 -4.76 7.10 0.77
C PRO A 17 -5.32 5.71 1.03
N ALA A 18 -5.46 5.35 2.30
CA ALA A 18 -6.06 4.09 2.74
C ALA A 18 -7.56 3.99 2.44
N THR A 19 -8.20 5.02 1.86
CA THR A 19 -9.58 4.98 1.37
C THR A 19 -9.73 4.40 -0.03
N ARG A 20 -8.62 4.21 -0.76
CA ARG A 20 -8.64 3.65 -2.12
C ARG A 20 -8.95 2.14 -2.06
N ASN A 21 -9.88 1.64 -2.87
CA ASN A 21 -10.36 0.25 -2.75
C ASN A 21 -9.56 -0.76 -3.61
N ASP A 22 -8.71 -0.29 -4.52
CA ASP A 22 -7.96 -1.12 -5.48
C ASP A 22 -6.53 -1.45 -5.01
N ILE A 23 -6.10 -0.99 -3.83
CA ILE A 23 -4.71 -1.13 -3.34
C ILE A 23 -4.20 -2.56 -3.41
N ALA A 24 -5.00 -3.51 -2.90
CA ALA A 24 -4.62 -4.92 -2.91
C ALA A 24 -4.45 -5.46 -4.33
N GLY A 25 -5.34 -5.09 -5.25
CA GLY A 25 -5.26 -5.48 -6.66
C GLY A 25 -4.03 -4.90 -7.34
N SER A 26 -3.76 -3.61 -7.16
CA SER A 26 -2.58 -2.95 -7.71
C SER A 26 -1.26 -3.56 -7.23
N ILE A 27 -1.19 -4.03 -5.98
CA ILE A 27 -0.01 -4.73 -5.44
C ILE A 27 0.07 -6.18 -5.95
N LEU A 28 -1.01 -6.95 -5.86
CA LEU A 28 -1.01 -8.38 -6.18
C LEU A 28 -0.88 -8.65 -7.69
N HIS A 29 -1.43 -7.78 -8.53
CA HIS A 29 -1.40 -7.94 -9.99
C HIS A 29 -0.28 -7.14 -10.67
N ASN A 30 0.56 -6.42 -9.90
CA ASN A 30 1.62 -5.55 -10.42
C ASN A 30 1.12 -4.57 -11.49
N GLU A 31 -0.01 -3.91 -11.24
CA GLU A 31 -0.65 -3.02 -12.23
C GLU A 31 0.17 -1.75 -12.54
N ILE A 32 1.15 -1.45 -11.69
CA ILE A 32 2.06 -0.31 -11.84
C ILE A 32 3.46 -0.84 -12.13
N ASP A 33 3.89 -0.68 -13.39
CA ASP A 33 5.20 -1.11 -13.84
C ASP A 33 6.33 -0.51 -13.00
N GLY A 34 7.18 -1.39 -12.47
CA GLY A 34 8.35 -0.97 -11.70
C GLY A 34 8.06 -0.49 -10.27
N LEU A 35 6.83 -0.64 -9.77
CA LEU A 35 6.48 -0.35 -8.37
C LEU A 35 7.32 -1.23 -7.42
N ARG A 36 7.97 -0.59 -6.43
CA ARG A 36 8.89 -1.25 -5.49
C ARG A 36 8.57 -0.95 -4.03
N SER A 37 8.08 0.24 -3.74
CA SER A 37 7.66 0.66 -2.40
C SER A 37 6.35 1.43 -2.48
N ILE A 38 5.51 1.21 -1.48
CA ILE A 38 4.23 1.90 -1.33
C ILE A 38 4.10 2.38 0.12
N VAL A 39 3.46 3.54 0.31
CA VAL A 39 2.99 4.02 1.59
C VAL A 39 1.47 4.11 1.51
N ILE A 40 0.79 3.38 2.38
CA ILE A 40 -0.65 3.46 2.55
C ILE A 40 -0.90 4.44 3.71
N CYS A 41 -1.40 5.63 3.38
CA CYS A 41 -1.52 6.76 4.30
C CYS A 41 -2.88 6.77 5.01
N LEU A 42 -2.86 7.06 6.32
CA LEU A 42 -4.04 7.26 7.18
C LEU A 42 -4.12 8.69 7.75
N GLU A 43 -3.22 9.58 7.34
CA GLU A 43 -3.04 10.93 7.87
C GLU A 43 -3.42 11.96 6.80
N ASP A 44 -2.45 12.68 6.22
CA ASP A 44 -2.69 13.82 5.33
C ASP A 44 -3.55 13.53 4.09
N ALA A 45 -3.60 12.28 3.65
CA ALA A 45 -4.37 11.86 2.48
C ALA A 45 -5.81 11.40 2.81
N VAL A 46 -6.20 11.41 4.08
CA VAL A 46 -7.48 10.89 4.57
C VAL A 46 -8.16 11.95 5.42
N SER A 47 -9.44 12.25 5.15
CA SER A 47 -10.19 13.16 6.01
C SER A 47 -10.49 12.50 7.36
N ASP A 48 -10.60 13.28 8.45
CA ASP A 48 -10.93 12.76 9.78
C ASP A 48 -12.20 11.89 9.79
N ALA A 49 -13.20 12.27 8.96
CA ALA A 49 -14.46 11.53 8.82
C ALA A 49 -14.28 10.16 8.14
N ASP A 50 -13.24 10.02 7.30
CA ASP A 50 -12.97 8.80 6.54
C ASP A 50 -12.02 7.85 7.25
N VAL A 51 -11.35 8.27 8.33
CA VAL A 51 -10.40 7.44 9.10
C VAL A 51 -11.00 6.07 9.49
N PRO A 52 -12.25 5.96 9.99
CA PRO A 52 -12.85 4.67 10.30
C PRO A 52 -12.96 3.74 9.07
N ALA A 53 -13.34 4.29 7.91
CA ALA A 53 -13.45 3.53 6.67
C ALA A 53 -12.06 3.14 6.14
N ALA A 54 -11.09 4.06 6.21
CA ALA A 54 -9.72 3.86 5.80
C ALA A 54 -9.03 2.75 6.61
N LEU A 55 -9.26 2.68 7.92
CA LEU A 55 -8.77 1.61 8.79
C LEU A 55 -9.36 0.25 8.42
N GLN A 56 -10.67 0.19 8.10
CA GLN A 56 -11.30 -1.05 7.67
C GLN A 56 -10.76 -1.52 6.33
N ASN A 57 -10.59 -0.60 5.38
CA ASN A 57 -10.00 -0.94 4.09
C ASN A 57 -8.53 -1.40 4.24
N LEU A 58 -7.72 -0.72 5.07
CA LEU A 58 -6.36 -1.17 5.36
C LEU A 58 -6.34 -2.58 5.95
N LYS A 59 -7.27 -2.92 6.86
CA LYS A 59 -7.41 -4.27 7.39
C LYS A 59 -7.69 -5.30 6.28
N GLN A 60 -8.57 -4.98 5.34
CA GLN A 60 -8.86 -5.84 4.19
C GLN A 60 -7.63 -6.03 3.29
N VAL A 61 -6.90 -4.94 2.99
CA VAL A 61 -5.65 -4.98 2.22
C VAL A 61 -4.61 -5.88 2.91
N LEU A 62 -4.36 -5.67 4.21
CA LEU A 62 -3.40 -6.47 4.96
C LEU A 62 -3.78 -7.95 5.04
N ASN A 63 -5.08 -8.26 5.11
CA ASN A 63 -5.56 -9.64 5.06
C ASN A 63 -5.35 -10.27 3.68
N ALA A 64 -5.56 -9.52 2.59
CA ALA A 64 -5.32 -10.01 1.23
C ALA A 64 -3.83 -10.27 0.94
N LEU A 65 -2.92 -9.51 1.57
CA LEU A 65 -1.47 -9.67 1.41
C LEU A 65 -0.85 -10.76 2.31
N LYS A 66 -1.62 -11.29 3.27
CA LYS A 66 -1.15 -12.13 4.39
C LYS A 66 -0.90 -13.61 4.04
N ALA A 67 -0.52 -13.93 2.79
CA ALA A 67 -0.32 -15.29 2.29
C ALA A 67 0.32 -16.27 3.30
#